data_AF-A0A524MWR4-F1
#
_entry.id   AF-A0A524MWR4-F1
#
_cell.length_a   1.000
_cell.length_b   1.000
_cell.length_c   1.000
_cell.angle_alpha   90.00
_cell.angle_beta   90.00
_cell.angle_gamma   90.00
#
_symmetry.space_group_name_H-M   'P 1'
#
loop_
_entity.id
_entity.type
_entity.pdbx_description
1 polymer ?
#
loop_
_entity_poly.entity_id
_entity_poly.type
_entity_poly.pdbx_seq_one_letter_code
_entity_poly.pdbx_strand_id
1 'polypeptide(L)'
;MAGDGTIDDYLSELHRRVAAWHRRPDDVVAEAADHLSERVEELTGDGHDAEQAIAVAIAGFGSPSEVADAHLRAAHRPAIPTTGTRTSGVLAMVGGFAWISLVLLAAVLPDDNTLAWLGLAQVFHLAIAMSIVSLFGLWQRHGGLGSLSLLSCMPAVLAAPFVLFVWPIPAWTMLLGLASLLFGIPVIARRVAPLASSIALTTGLAVSGAAVLGAEIFVTSTGEDFAFLESNPIIAAMVAGFVVYGLGLIGVGRWMRGEEPVDLPALPAPPLSRPPAS
;
A
#
# COMPACT_ATOMS: atom_id res chain seq x y z
N MET A 1 37.02 -30.09 -13.88
CA MET A 1 36.10 -30.00 -12.73
C MET A 1 36.09 -28.58 -12.14
N ALA A 2 36.05 -27.54 -12.97
CA ALA A 2 36.11 -26.14 -12.53
C ALA A 2 34.78 -25.37 -12.72
N GLY A 3 33.78 -25.98 -13.39
CA GLY A 3 32.50 -25.34 -13.72
C GLY A 3 31.40 -25.45 -12.65
N ASP A 4 31.38 -26.53 -11.85
CA ASP A 4 30.33 -26.74 -10.84
C ASP A 4 30.37 -25.67 -9.73
N GLY A 5 31.57 -25.22 -9.34
CA GLY A 5 31.73 -24.20 -8.31
C GLY A 5 31.06 -22.86 -8.64
N THR A 6 30.99 -22.48 -9.92
CA THR A 6 30.37 -21.22 -10.35
C THR A 6 28.84 -21.23 -10.29
N ILE A 7 28.20 -22.38 -10.56
CA ILE A 7 26.73 -22.51 -10.45
C ILE A 7 26.35 -22.63 -8.98
N ASP A 8 27.08 -23.42 -8.19
CA ASP A 8 26.82 -23.59 -6.77
C ASP A 8 26.96 -22.27 -6.00
N ASP A 9 27.95 -21.45 -6.33
CA ASP A 9 28.13 -20.11 -5.76
C ASP A 9 26.96 -19.18 -6.14
N TYR A 10 26.51 -19.24 -7.40
CA TYR A 10 25.37 -18.47 -7.88
C TYR A 10 24.07 -18.86 -7.13
N LEU A 11 23.78 -20.16 -7.04
CA LEU A 11 22.59 -20.69 -6.38
C LEU A 11 22.63 -20.44 -4.87
N SER A 12 23.80 -20.52 -4.24
CA SER A 12 23.99 -20.19 -2.82
C SER A 12 23.70 -18.71 -2.53
N GLU A 13 24.18 -17.82 -3.40
CA GLU A 13 23.90 -16.39 -3.32
C GLU A 13 22.40 -16.08 -3.53
N LEU A 14 21.77 -16.72 -4.53
CA LEU A 14 20.34 -16.60 -4.80
C LEU A 14 19.53 -17.10 -3.59
N HIS A 15 19.87 -18.26 -3.05
CA HIS A 15 19.23 -18.84 -1.88
C HIS A 15 19.28 -17.88 -0.69
N ARG A 16 20.47 -17.33 -0.38
CA ARG A 16 20.64 -16.36 0.73
C ARG A 16 19.73 -15.13 0.57
N ARG A 17 19.51 -14.67 -0.66
CA ARG A 17 18.66 -13.51 -0.95
C ARG A 17 17.17 -13.83 -0.87
N VAL A 18 16.76 -14.98 -1.40
CA VAL A 18 15.37 -15.40 -1.46
C VAL A 18 14.87 -15.91 -0.09
N ALA A 19 15.74 -16.54 0.70
CA ALA A 19 15.42 -17.05 2.04
C ALA A 19 14.93 -15.96 3.01
N ALA A 20 15.30 -14.70 2.78
CA ALA A 20 14.86 -13.59 3.63
C ALA A 20 13.36 -13.26 3.49
N TRP A 21 12.69 -13.68 2.41
CA TRP A 21 11.32 -13.23 2.12
C TRP A 21 10.40 -14.29 1.47
N HIS A 22 10.93 -15.35 0.86
CA HIS A 22 10.12 -16.38 0.24
C HIS A 22 9.78 -17.51 1.22
N ARG A 23 8.54 -18.00 1.18
CA ARG A 23 8.07 -19.08 2.08
C ARG A 23 8.72 -20.44 1.79
N ARG A 24 9.19 -20.64 0.56
CA ARG A 24 9.83 -21.86 0.06
C ARG A 24 11.02 -21.45 -0.81
N PRO A 25 12.11 -20.98 -0.21
CA PRO A 25 13.25 -20.49 -0.97
C PRO A 25 13.92 -21.60 -1.78
N ASP A 26 13.86 -22.84 -1.29
CA ASP A 26 14.36 -24.03 -1.98
C ASP A 26 13.66 -24.27 -3.33
N ASP A 27 12.34 -24.04 -3.43
CA ASP A 27 11.59 -24.21 -4.69
C ASP A 27 12.10 -23.26 -5.79
N VAL A 28 12.41 -22.01 -5.42
CA VAL A 28 12.92 -20.99 -6.36
C VAL A 28 14.35 -21.31 -6.80
N VAL A 29 15.17 -21.81 -5.87
CA VAL A 29 16.55 -22.21 -6.16
C VAL A 29 16.57 -23.46 -7.03
N ALA A 30 15.66 -24.41 -6.80
CA ALA A 30 15.51 -25.60 -7.64
C ALA A 30 15.10 -25.25 -9.06
N GLU A 31 14.11 -24.37 -9.24
CA GLU A 31 13.69 -23.90 -10.57
C GLU A 31 14.82 -23.15 -11.31
N ALA A 32 15.58 -22.30 -10.60
CA ALA A 32 16.75 -21.63 -11.17
C ALA A 32 17.86 -22.62 -11.55
N ALA A 33 18.07 -23.66 -10.74
CA ALA A 33 19.03 -24.72 -11.03
C ALA A 33 18.62 -25.49 -12.29
N ASP A 34 17.35 -25.91 -12.40
CA ASP A 34 16.82 -26.64 -13.56
C ASP A 34 17.03 -25.84 -14.86
N HIS A 35 16.69 -24.55 -14.85
CA HIS A 35 16.87 -23.70 -16.03
C HIS A 35 18.33 -23.42 -16.38
N LEU A 36 19.21 -23.25 -15.38
CA LEU A 36 20.65 -23.11 -15.63
C LEU A 36 21.22 -24.40 -16.24
N SER A 37 20.84 -25.56 -15.72
CA SER A 37 21.24 -26.86 -16.26
C SER A 37 20.75 -27.06 -17.69
N GLU A 38 19.46 -26.81 -17.95
CA GLU A 38 18.88 -26.87 -19.30
C GLU A 38 19.64 -25.96 -20.28
N ARG A 39 19.95 -24.73 -19.87
CA ARG A 39 20.68 -23.79 -20.73
C ARG A 39 22.12 -24.20 -20.99
N VAL A 40 22.80 -24.78 -20.00
CA VAL A 40 24.16 -25.32 -20.16
C VAL A 40 24.17 -26.51 -21.11
N GLU A 41 23.18 -27.40 -21.02
CA GLU A 41 23.04 -28.54 -21.94
C GLU A 41 22.84 -28.08 -23.39
N GLU A 42 21.98 -27.09 -23.61
CA GLU A 42 21.78 -26.48 -24.93
C GLU A 42 23.07 -25.90 -25.51
N LEU A 43 23.77 -25.07 -24.73
CA LEU A 43 25.02 -24.42 -25.17
C LEU A 43 26.13 -25.42 -25.47
N THR A 44 26.19 -26.49 -24.68
CA THR A 44 27.12 -27.61 -24.91
C THR A 44 26.75 -28.38 -26.18
N GLY A 45 25.45 -28.58 -26.43
CA GLY A 45 24.93 -29.16 -27.67
C GLY A 45 25.27 -28.33 -28.91
N ASP A 46 25.32 -27.01 -28.76
CA ASP A 46 25.75 -26.04 -29.79
C ASP A 46 27.28 -25.99 -29.99
N GLY A 47 28.04 -26.82 -29.26
CA GLY A 47 29.49 -26.97 -29.41
C GLY A 47 30.34 -26.02 -28.57
N HIS A 48 29.75 -25.32 -27.57
CA HIS A 48 30.54 -24.59 -26.58
C HIS A 48 31.26 -25.58 -25.66
N ASP A 49 32.44 -25.20 -25.17
CA ASP A 49 33.05 -25.94 -24.07
C ASP A 49 32.21 -25.78 -22.79
N ALA A 50 32.32 -26.74 -21.88
CA ALA A 50 31.48 -26.77 -20.67
C ALA A 50 31.66 -25.53 -19.76
N GLU A 51 32.87 -24.97 -19.69
CA GLU A 51 33.16 -23.82 -18.83
C GLU A 51 32.60 -22.53 -19.45
N GLN A 52 32.71 -22.40 -20.77
CA GLN A 52 32.13 -21.33 -21.57
C GLN A 52 30.60 -21.40 -21.56
N ALA A 53 30.00 -22.60 -21.66
CA ALA A 53 28.57 -22.80 -21.57
C ALA A 53 28.01 -22.32 -20.22
N ILE A 54 28.67 -22.65 -19.12
CA ILE A 54 28.30 -22.20 -17.77
C ILE A 54 28.41 -20.68 -17.64
N ALA A 55 29.52 -20.10 -18.07
CA ALA A 55 29.73 -18.65 -18.01
C ALA A 55 28.67 -17.89 -18.82
N VAL A 56 28.34 -18.38 -20.02
CA VAL A 56 27.31 -17.79 -20.89
C VAL A 56 25.91 -17.99 -20.32
N ALA A 57 25.61 -19.15 -19.73
CA ALA A 57 24.32 -19.42 -19.08
C ALA A 57 24.10 -18.45 -17.90
N ILE A 58 25.07 -18.32 -17.00
CA ILE A 58 25.00 -17.40 -15.85
C ILE A 58 24.87 -15.94 -16.33
N ALA A 59 25.66 -15.53 -17.33
CA ALA A 59 25.57 -14.19 -17.88
C ALA A 59 24.20 -13.89 -18.51
N GLY A 60 23.58 -14.88 -19.15
CA GLY A 60 22.23 -14.77 -19.72
C GLY A 60 21.12 -14.78 -18.68
N PHE A 61 21.31 -15.48 -17.55
CA PHE A 61 20.34 -15.54 -16.45
C PHE A 61 20.27 -14.24 -15.63
N GLY A 62 21.35 -13.45 -15.64
CA GLY A 62 21.47 -12.21 -14.88
C GLY A 62 21.97 -12.44 -13.45
N SER A 63 22.16 -11.37 -12.69
CA SER A 63 22.68 -11.46 -11.32
C SER A 63 21.67 -12.09 -10.35
N PRO A 64 22.11 -12.75 -9.26
CA PRO A 64 21.20 -13.26 -8.23
C PRO A 64 20.29 -12.19 -7.63
N SER A 65 20.73 -10.93 -7.59
CA SER A 65 19.89 -9.77 -7.23
C SER A 65 18.69 -9.61 -8.16
N GLU A 66 18.94 -9.61 -9.46
CA GLU A 66 17.92 -9.34 -10.47
C GLU A 66 16.89 -10.47 -10.52
N VAL A 67 17.35 -11.72 -10.41
CA VAL A 67 16.47 -12.90 -10.34
C VAL A 67 15.65 -12.90 -9.05
N ALA A 68 16.27 -12.62 -7.89
CA ALA A 68 15.53 -12.50 -6.64
C ALA A 68 14.48 -11.38 -6.69
N ASP A 69 14.82 -10.22 -7.26
CA ASP A 69 13.88 -9.10 -7.44
C ASP A 69 12.77 -9.42 -8.45
N ALA A 70 13.04 -10.22 -9.47
CA ALA A 70 12.06 -10.68 -10.45
C ALA A 70 11.07 -11.67 -9.83
N HIS A 71 11.56 -12.66 -9.08
CA HIS A 71 10.70 -13.58 -8.32
C HIS A 71 9.94 -12.86 -7.21
N LEU A 72 10.54 -11.86 -6.55
CA LEU A 72 9.83 -11.03 -5.60
C LEU A 72 8.66 -10.34 -6.31
N ARG A 73 8.87 -9.76 -7.49
CA ARG A 73 7.79 -9.14 -8.27
C ARG A 73 6.74 -10.13 -8.76
N ALA A 74 7.13 -11.36 -9.13
CA ALA A 74 6.24 -12.40 -9.66
C ALA A 74 5.46 -13.16 -8.56
N ALA A 75 6.04 -13.36 -7.38
CA ALA A 75 5.41 -14.01 -6.23
C ALA A 75 4.26 -13.16 -5.64
N HIS A 76 4.30 -11.85 -5.88
CA HIS A 76 3.13 -11.01 -5.64
C HIS A 76 2.15 -11.24 -6.79
N ARG A 77 0.91 -11.65 -6.47
CA ARG A 77 -0.16 -11.77 -7.47
C ARG A 77 -0.10 -10.55 -8.40
N PRO A 78 0.02 -10.75 -9.72
CA PRO A 78 0.16 -9.63 -10.64
C PRO A 78 -1.02 -8.68 -10.42
N ALA A 79 -0.71 -7.40 -10.25
CA ALA A 79 -1.73 -6.38 -10.06
C ALA A 79 -2.62 -6.40 -11.29
N ILE A 80 -3.92 -6.67 -11.12
CA ILE A 80 -4.84 -6.72 -12.26
C ILE A 80 -5.56 -5.37 -12.34
N PRO A 81 -5.17 -4.48 -13.28
CA PRO A 81 -5.93 -3.26 -13.51
C PRO A 81 -7.31 -3.63 -14.06
N THR A 82 -8.35 -3.28 -13.32
CA THR A 82 -9.74 -3.38 -13.77
C THR A 82 -10.37 -2.00 -13.85
N THR A 83 -11.51 -1.88 -14.54
CA THR A 83 -12.34 -0.66 -14.56
C THR A 83 -12.72 -0.19 -13.15
N GLY A 84 -12.93 -1.15 -12.23
CA GLY A 84 -13.15 -0.86 -10.81
C GLY A 84 -11.95 -0.17 -10.17
N THR A 85 -10.74 -0.72 -10.34
CA THR A 85 -9.51 -0.10 -9.80
C THR A 85 -9.24 1.27 -10.40
N ARG A 86 -9.56 1.49 -11.68
CA ARG A 86 -9.42 2.80 -12.33
C ARG A 86 -10.38 3.82 -11.75
N THR A 87 -11.62 3.39 -11.47
CA THR A 87 -12.63 4.21 -10.79
C THR A 87 -12.18 4.56 -9.37
N SER A 88 -11.67 3.58 -8.62
CA SER A 88 -11.05 3.82 -7.31
C SER A 88 -9.88 4.82 -7.41
N GLY A 89 -9.10 4.80 -8.48
CA GLY A 89 -8.06 5.80 -8.73
C GLY A 89 -8.61 7.22 -8.93
N VAL A 90 -9.76 7.37 -9.58
CA VAL A 90 -10.46 8.67 -9.70
C VAL A 90 -10.97 9.14 -8.35
N LEU A 91 -11.61 8.23 -7.59
CA LEU A 91 -12.12 8.54 -6.25
C LEU A 91 -10.97 8.91 -5.29
N ALA A 92 -9.79 8.30 -5.44
CA ALA A 92 -8.60 8.65 -4.66
C ALA A 92 -8.18 10.10 -4.91
N MET A 93 -8.15 10.54 -6.17
CA MET A 93 -7.85 11.94 -6.50
C MET A 93 -8.90 12.89 -5.93
N VAL A 94 -10.19 12.57 -6.03
CA VAL A 94 -11.27 13.38 -5.44
C VAL A 94 -11.12 13.46 -3.92
N GLY A 95 -10.85 12.34 -3.26
CA GLY A 95 -10.58 12.30 -1.82
C GLY A 95 -9.36 13.13 -1.43
N GLY A 96 -8.27 13.05 -2.20
CA GLY A 96 -7.08 13.85 -1.96
C GLY A 96 -7.32 15.36 -2.09
N PHE A 97 -8.07 15.79 -3.11
CA PHE A 97 -8.51 17.19 -3.21
C PHE A 97 -9.44 17.59 -2.07
N ALA A 98 -10.33 16.70 -1.60
CA ALA A 98 -11.20 16.96 -0.46
C ALA A 98 -10.38 17.18 0.82
N TRP A 99 -9.37 16.35 1.10
CA TRP A 99 -8.46 16.53 2.25
C TRP A 99 -7.73 17.88 2.23
N ILE A 100 -7.22 18.30 1.06
CA ILE A 100 -6.57 19.60 0.91
C ILE A 100 -7.59 20.74 1.05
N SER A 101 -8.79 20.58 0.50
CA SER A 101 -9.85 21.60 0.58
C SER A 101 -10.34 21.81 2.01
N LEU A 102 -10.34 20.79 2.86
CA LEU A 102 -10.67 20.94 4.28
C LEU A 102 -9.76 21.93 4.98
N VAL A 103 -8.45 21.85 4.73
CA VAL A 103 -7.46 22.78 5.29
C VAL A 103 -7.77 24.21 4.83
N LEU A 104 -8.02 24.38 3.54
CA LEU A 104 -8.29 25.70 2.96
C LEU A 104 -9.60 26.30 3.47
N LEU A 105 -10.65 25.49 3.55
CA LEU A 105 -11.95 25.91 4.06
C LEU A 105 -11.87 26.27 5.55
N ALA A 106 -11.30 25.40 6.38
CA ALA A 106 -11.14 25.67 7.81
C ALA A 106 -10.39 26.99 8.09
N ALA A 107 -9.46 27.39 7.23
CA ALA A 107 -8.71 28.64 7.38
C ALA A 107 -9.50 29.92 7.02
N VAL A 108 -10.62 29.81 6.30
CA VAL A 108 -11.38 30.98 5.79
C VAL A 108 -12.82 31.02 6.28
N LEU A 109 -13.30 29.97 6.95
CA LEU A 109 -14.68 29.91 7.42
C LEU A 109 -14.87 30.75 8.69
N PRO A 110 -15.95 31.57 8.75
CA PRO A 110 -16.29 32.31 9.97
C PRO A 110 -16.71 31.38 11.11
N ASP A 111 -16.24 31.64 12.33
CA ASP A 111 -16.55 30.85 13.52
C ASP A 111 -18.06 30.81 13.83
N ASP A 112 -18.79 31.86 13.49
CA ASP A 112 -20.22 32.03 13.77
C ASP A 112 -21.15 31.43 12.70
N ASN A 113 -20.60 30.88 11.62
CA ASN A 113 -21.39 30.37 10.50
C ASN A 113 -21.64 28.85 10.59
N THR A 114 -22.69 28.45 11.32
CA THR A 114 -23.07 27.05 11.51
C THR A 114 -23.26 26.28 10.19
N LEU A 115 -23.85 26.90 9.16
CA LEU A 115 -24.05 26.24 7.86
C LEU A 115 -22.72 25.94 7.17
N ALA A 116 -21.76 26.83 7.29
CA ALA A 116 -20.43 26.62 6.74
C ALA A 116 -19.69 25.46 7.45
N TRP A 117 -19.78 25.39 8.79
CA TRP A 117 -19.22 24.28 9.56
C TRP A 117 -19.88 22.93 9.24
N LEU A 118 -21.21 22.92 9.01
CA LEU A 118 -21.90 21.74 8.51
C LEU A 118 -21.41 21.34 7.11
N GLY A 119 -21.19 22.32 6.22
CA GLY A 119 -20.60 22.09 4.90
C GLY A 119 -19.19 21.48 4.98
N LEU A 120 -18.33 22.03 5.83
CA LEU A 120 -16.99 21.50 6.09
C LEU A 120 -17.05 20.04 6.58
N ALA A 121 -17.98 19.74 7.49
CA ALA A 121 -18.22 18.38 7.94
C ALA A 121 -18.57 17.45 6.77
N GLN A 122 -19.43 17.86 5.83
CA GLN A 122 -19.76 17.03 4.65
C GLN A 122 -18.55 16.77 3.76
N VAL A 123 -17.68 17.76 3.55
CA VAL A 123 -16.42 17.58 2.81
C VAL A 123 -15.52 16.57 3.51
N PHE A 124 -15.51 16.56 4.84
CA PHE A 124 -14.72 15.63 5.64
C PHE A 124 -15.22 14.19 5.51
N HIS A 125 -16.55 13.98 5.59
CA HIS A 125 -17.18 12.69 5.34
C HIS A 125 -16.86 12.16 3.93
N LEU A 126 -16.96 13.05 2.93
CA LEU A 126 -16.63 12.71 1.55
C LEU A 126 -15.16 12.30 1.43
N ALA A 127 -14.23 13.04 2.03
CA ALA A 127 -12.80 12.72 2.01
C ALA A 127 -12.52 11.32 2.57
N ILE A 128 -13.13 10.97 3.70
CA ILE A 128 -12.99 9.66 4.34
C ILE A 128 -13.61 8.54 3.48
N ALA A 129 -14.83 8.74 2.98
CA ALA A 129 -15.50 7.75 2.15
C ALA A 129 -14.68 7.45 0.89
N MET A 130 -14.17 8.49 0.24
CA MET A 130 -13.30 8.35 -0.93
C MET A 130 -11.98 7.67 -0.60
N SER A 131 -11.35 8.00 0.54
CA SER A 131 -10.17 7.27 1.02
C SER A 131 -10.46 5.77 1.16
N ILE A 132 -11.52 5.39 1.88
CA ILE A 132 -11.86 3.97 2.13
C ILE A 132 -12.07 3.21 0.81
N VAL A 133 -12.87 3.76 -0.11
CA VAL A 133 -13.13 3.12 -1.41
C VAL A 133 -11.84 2.99 -2.24
N SER A 134 -10.94 3.96 -2.13
CA SER A 134 -9.66 3.94 -2.84
C SER A 134 -8.71 2.89 -2.29
N LEU A 135 -8.56 2.82 -0.96
CA LEU A 135 -7.76 1.80 -0.28
C LEU A 135 -8.31 0.40 -0.53
N PHE A 136 -9.64 0.25 -0.55
CA PHE A 136 -10.29 -1.01 -0.92
C PHE A 136 -10.02 -1.41 -2.37
N GLY A 137 -10.10 -0.46 -3.31
CA GLY A 137 -9.74 -0.69 -4.71
C GLY A 137 -8.29 -1.13 -4.88
N LEU A 138 -7.37 -0.48 -4.15
CA LEU A 138 -5.96 -0.88 -4.10
C LEU A 138 -5.79 -2.29 -3.49
N TRP A 139 -6.50 -2.59 -2.41
CA TRP A 139 -6.48 -3.92 -1.80
C TRP A 139 -6.96 -5.01 -2.76
N GLN A 140 -8.09 -4.79 -3.44
CA GLN A 140 -8.66 -5.72 -4.42
C GLN A 140 -7.72 -5.96 -5.60
N ARG A 141 -7.09 -4.89 -6.11
CA ARG A 141 -6.15 -4.92 -7.24
C ARG A 141 -5.01 -5.91 -7.03
N HIS A 142 -4.53 -6.05 -5.80
CA HIS A 142 -3.42 -6.95 -5.45
C HIS A 142 -3.90 -8.30 -4.90
N GLY A 143 -5.20 -8.60 -4.98
CA GLY A 143 -5.78 -9.83 -4.42
C GLY A 143 -5.64 -9.92 -2.90
N GLY A 144 -5.52 -8.76 -2.23
CA GLY A 144 -5.32 -8.62 -0.80
C GLY A 144 -3.89 -8.27 -0.38
N LEU A 145 -3.74 -7.38 0.61
CA LEU A 145 -2.46 -6.90 1.13
C LEU A 145 -2.06 -7.54 2.48
N GLY A 146 -2.63 -8.71 2.78
CA GLY A 146 -2.40 -9.45 4.04
C GLY A 146 -3.30 -9.03 5.20
N SER A 147 -3.16 -9.70 6.35
CA SER A 147 -4.01 -9.49 7.53
C SER A 147 -3.92 -8.06 8.10
N LEU A 148 -2.73 -7.44 8.07
CA LEU A 148 -2.53 -6.05 8.53
C LEU A 148 -3.42 -5.06 7.77
N SER A 149 -3.49 -5.19 6.44
CA SER A 149 -4.37 -4.33 5.63
C SER A 149 -5.85 -4.55 5.94
N LEU A 150 -6.25 -5.76 6.30
CA LEU A 150 -7.63 -6.05 6.71
C LEU A 150 -7.92 -5.51 8.12
N LEU A 151 -6.95 -5.55 9.02
CA LEU A 151 -7.04 -4.95 10.35
C LEU A 151 -7.19 -3.43 10.29
N SER A 152 -6.69 -2.76 9.25
CA SER A 152 -6.88 -1.32 9.05
C SER A 152 -8.36 -0.90 8.94
N CYS A 153 -9.25 -1.82 8.55
CA CYS A 153 -10.67 -1.56 8.47
C CYS A 153 -11.30 -1.34 9.85
N MET A 154 -10.80 -1.98 10.91
CA MET A 154 -11.35 -1.84 12.26
C MET A 154 -11.26 -0.40 12.78
N PRO A 155 -10.08 0.25 12.86
CA PRO A 155 -10.00 1.64 13.29
C PRO A 155 -10.70 2.60 12.33
N ALA A 156 -10.71 2.34 11.01
CA ALA A 156 -11.45 3.16 10.05
C ALA A 156 -12.97 3.12 10.31
N VAL A 157 -13.53 1.94 10.57
CA VAL A 157 -14.96 1.77 10.92
C VAL A 157 -15.26 2.39 12.28
N LEU A 158 -14.37 2.22 13.27
CA LEU A 158 -14.52 2.85 14.59
C LEU A 158 -14.45 4.37 14.52
N ALA A 159 -13.72 4.95 13.56
CA ALA A 159 -13.68 6.39 13.34
C ALA A 159 -15.00 6.93 12.79
N ALA A 160 -15.74 6.15 12.00
CA ALA A 160 -16.96 6.58 11.31
C ALA A 160 -18.02 7.27 12.23
N PRO A 161 -18.39 6.72 13.41
CA PRO A 161 -19.34 7.41 14.30
C PRO A 161 -18.77 8.73 14.84
N PHE A 162 -17.48 8.82 15.13
CA PHE A 162 -16.85 10.05 15.64
C PHE A 162 -16.77 11.14 14.58
N VAL A 163 -16.61 10.74 13.32
CA VAL A 163 -16.64 11.62 12.15
C VAL A 163 -18.02 12.27 11.98
N LEU A 164 -19.12 11.54 12.26
CA LEU A 164 -20.49 12.08 12.21
C LEU A 164 -20.73 13.22 13.19
N PHE A 165 -20.03 13.23 14.33
CA PHE A 165 -20.15 14.28 15.32
C PHE A 165 -19.10 15.38 15.19
N VAL A 166 -18.08 15.22 14.32
CA VAL A 166 -16.90 16.10 14.07
C VAL A 166 -16.01 16.36 15.30
N TRP A 167 -16.61 16.45 16.48
CA TRP A 167 -16.10 17.09 17.67
C TRP A 167 -15.02 16.34 18.46
N PRO A 168 -14.97 15.00 18.51
CA PRO A 168 -13.86 14.33 19.17
C PRO A 168 -12.67 14.20 18.19
N ILE A 169 -12.06 15.34 17.85
CA ILE A 169 -10.88 15.45 16.98
C ILE A 169 -9.79 14.46 17.36
N PRO A 170 -9.40 14.31 18.65
CA PRO A 170 -8.42 13.31 19.04
C PRO A 170 -8.81 11.88 18.68
N ALA A 171 -10.07 11.49 18.90
CA ALA A 171 -10.51 10.12 18.68
C ALA A 171 -10.41 9.72 17.21
N TRP A 172 -10.98 10.53 16.30
CA TRP A 172 -10.96 10.16 14.89
C TRP A 172 -9.59 10.38 14.24
N THR A 173 -8.79 11.39 14.64
CA THR A 173 -7.44 11.59 14.07
C THR A 173 -6.52 10.42 14.41
N MET A 174 -6.56 9.93 15.65
CA MET A 174 -5.81 8.75 16.07
C MET A 174 -6.24 7.49 15.32
N LEU A 175 -7.54 7.24 15.22
CA LEU A 175 -8.07 6.05 14.54
C LEU A 175 -7.74 6.06 13.05
N LEU A 176 -7.90 7.19 12.36
CA LEU A 176 -7.54 7.32 10.96
C LEU A 176 -6.02 7.25 10.74
N GLY A 177 -5.21 7.82 11.65
CA GLY A 177 -3.75 7.69 11.63
C GLY A 177 -3.30 6.23 11.76
N LEU A 178 -3.89 5.49 12.71
CA LEU A 178 -3.63 4.06 12.89
C LEU A 178 -4.08 3.24 11.67
N ALA A 179 -5.26 3.52 11.13
CA ALA A 179 -5.73 2.87 9.90
C ALA A 179 -4.74 3.09 8.75
N SER A 180 -4.23 4.32 8.61
CA SER A 180 -3.26 4.65 7.57
C SER A 180 -1.93 3.91 7.73
N LEU A 181 -1.42 3.77 8.96
CA LEU A 181 -0.21 2.98 9.24
C LEU A 181 -0.42 1.50 8.90
N LEU A 182 -1.49 0.90 9.40
CA LEU A 182 -1.79 -0.53 9.22
C LEU A 182 -1.99 -0.90 7.75
N PHE A 183 -2.56 0.01 6.96
CA PHE A 183 -2.73 -0.17 5.53
C PHE A 183 -1.44 0.14 4.74
N GLY A 184 -0.79 1.24 5.09
CA GLY A 184 0.37 1.78 4.38
C GLY A 184 1.65 0.96 4.52
N ILE A 185 1.90 0.36 5.69
CA ILE A 185 3.07 -0.50 5.93
C ILE A 185 3.13 -1.66 4.92
N PRO A 186 2.07 -2.48 4.73
CA PRO A 186 2.04 -3.49 3.68
C PRO A 186 2.23 -2.93 2.27
N VAL A 187 1.64 -1.76 1.97
CA VAL A 187 1.77 -1.12 0.65
C VAL A 187 3.23 -0.79 0.34
N ILE A 188 3.94 -0.19 1.30
CA ILE A 188 5.36 0.18 1.19
C ILE A 188 6.23 -1.07 1.14
N ALA A 189 6.03 -2.01 2.08
CA ALA A 189 6.85 -3.21 2.19
C ALA A 189 6.80 -4.07 0.92
N ARG A 190 5.64 -4.13 0.28
CA ARG A 190 5.41 -4.89 -0.96
C ARG A 190 5.60 -4.06 -2.23
N ARG A 191 5.93 -2.77 -2.11
CA ARG A 191 6.10 -1.82 -3.22
C ARG A 191 4.97 -1.87 -4.25
N VAL A 192 3.73 -1.99 -3.79
CA VAL A 192 2.57 -2.21 -4.66
C VAL A 192 2.05 -0.95 -5.34
N ALA A 193 2.49 0.22 -4.88
CA ALA A 193 2.17 1.54 -5.43
C ALA A 193 3.43 2.42 -5.42
N PRO A 194 3.44 3.59 -6.12
CA PRO A 194 4.59 4.48 -6.12
C PRO A 194 5.06 4.83 -4.71
N LEU A 195 6.37 4.68 -4.46
CA LEU A 195 6.93 4.72 -3.11
C LEU A 195 6.65 6.06 -2.42
N ALA A 196 6.88 7.19 -3.09
CA ALA A 196 6.65 8.52 -2.52
C ALA A 196 5.18 8.73 -2.10
N SER A 197 4.24 8.30 -2.96
CA SER A 197 2.80 8.40 -2.67
C SER A 197 2.37 7.47 -1.55
N SER A 198 2.94 6.26 -1.49
CA SER A 198 2.71 5.29 -0.42
C SER A 198 3.22 5.80 0.93
N ILE A 199 4.42 6.39 0.96
CA ILE A 199 4.97 7.04 2.15
C ILE A 199 4.06 8.17 2.59
N ALA A 200 3.70 9.10 1.69
CA ALA A 200 2.83 10.23 2.00
C ALA A 200 1.46 9.80 2.54
N LEU A 201 0.85 8.78 1.93
CA LEU A 201 -0.40 8.18 2.41
C LEU A 201 -0.21 7.59 3.81
N THR A 202 0.87 6.86 4.05
CA THR A 202 1.13 6.20 5.34
C THR A 202 1.41 7.21 6.45
N THR A 203 2.26 8.20 6.19
CA THR A 203 2.78 9.12 7.22
C THR A 203 1.88 10.32 7.46
N GLY A 204 1.12 10.79 6.48
CA GLY A 204 0.31 12.01 6.60
C GLY A 204 -0.63 11.98 7.81
N LEU A 205 -1.63 11.09 7.80
CA LEU A 205 -2.57 10.97 8.93
C LEU A 205 -1.92 10.40 10.19
N ALA A 206 -0.87 9.60 10.08
CA ALA A 206 -0.16 9.06 11.22
C ALA A 206 0.54 10.17 12.04
N VAL A 207 1.18 11.12 11.36
CA VAL A 207 1.82 12.28 11.99
C VAL A 207 0.77 13.17 12.65
N SER A 208 -0.36 13.45 11.99
CA SER A 208 -1.46 14.20 12.60
C SER A 208 -2.00 13.51 13.85
N GLY A 209 -2.30 12.21 13.77
CA GLY A 209 -2.80 11.44 14.91
C GLY A 209 -1.80 11.38 16.07
N ALA A 210 -0.51 11.23 15.78
CA ALA A 210 0.55 11.21 16.78
C ALA A 210 0.72 12.58 17.47
N ALA A 211 0.63 13.67 16.71
CA ALA A 211 0.70 15.03 17.27
C ALA A 211 -0.48 15.29 18.22
N VAL A 212 -1.70 14.93 17.81
CA VAL A 212 -2.90 15.12 18.64
C VAL A 212 -2.87 14.23 19.89
N LEU A 213 -2.46 12.95 19.76
CA LEU A 213 -2.27 12.07 20.90
C LEU A 213 -1.21 12.61 21.89
N GLY A 214 -0.08 13.09 21.37
CA GLY A 214 0.97 13.68 22.20
C GLY A 214 0.46 14.89 22.98
N ALA A 215 -0.34 15.74 22.33
CA ALA A 215 -0.97 16.89 22.97
C ALA A 215 -2.01 16.48 24.02
N GLU A 216 -2.85 15.50 23.74
CA GLU A 216 -3.85 14.96 24.69
C GLU A 216 -3.18 14.40 25.95
N ILE A 217 -2.11 13.60 25.78
CA ILE A 217 -1.32 13.06 26.89
C ILE A 217 -0.70 14.21 27.70
N PHE A 218 -0.16 15.23 27.02
CA PHE A 218 0.43 16.38 27.67
C PHE A 218 -0.60 17.13 28.52
N VAL A 219 -1.74 17.49 27.95
CA VAL A 219 -2.86 18.16 28.64
C VAL A 219 -3.31 17.35 29.86
N THR A 220 -3.55 16.06 29.68
CA THR A 220 -4.01 15.16 30.75
C THR A 220 -2.98 15.00 31.87
N SER A 221 -1.68 14.96 31.54
CA SER A 221 -0.61 14.72 32.53
C SER A 221 -0.17 15.98 33.27
N THR A 222 -0.36 17.15 32.68
CA THR A 222 0.06 18.43 33.26
C THR A 222 -1.09 19.25 33.85
N GLY A 223 -2.33 18.90 33.54
CA GLY A 223 -3.51 19.68 33.95
C GLY A 223 -3.63 21.01 33.19
N GLU A 224 -2.97 21.13 32.04
CA GLU A 224 -3.11 22.27 31.13
C GLU A 224 -4.54 22.36 30.56
N ASP A 225 -4.89 23.52 30.02
CA ASP A 225 -6.20 23.74 29.40
C ASP A 225 -6.33 22.91 28.10
N PHE A 226 -7.51 22.34 27.85
CA PHE A 226 -7.84 21.69 26.58
C PHE A 226 -7.70 22.63 25.38
N ALA A 227 -7.76 23.95 25.58
CA ALA A 227 -7.40 24.95 24.57
C ALA A 227 -5.98 24.75 23.99
N PHE A 228 -5.08 24.04 24.69
CA PHE A 228 -3.77 23.67 24.16
C PHE A 228 -3.84 22.79 22.90
N LEU A 229 -4.90 21.98 22.73
CA LEU A 229 -5.13 21.20 21.51
C LEU A 229 -5.36 22.09 20.28
N GLU A 230 -5.78 23.33 20.49
CA GLU A 230 -5.97 24.37 19.47
C GLU A 230 -4.71 25.21 19.26
N SER A 231 -3.58 24.81 19.87
CA SER A 231 -2.33 25.54 19.69
C SER A 231 -1.80 25.43 18.26
N ASN A 232 -1.15 26.51 17.79
CA ASN A 232 -0.58 26.61 16.44
C ASN A 232 0.27 25.40 16.01
N PRO A 233 1.12 24.78 16.88
CA PRO A 233 1.89 23.61 16.48
C PRO A 233 1.04 22.37 16.18
N ILE A 234 -0.03 22.13 16.93
CA ILE A 234 -0.91 20.97 16.74
C ILE A 234 -1.74 21.15 15.48
N ILE A 235 -2.30 22.34 15.29
CA ILE A 235 -3.01 22.71 14.06
C ILE A 235 -2.07 22.57 12.85
N ALA A 236 -0.83 23.07 12.93
CA ALA A 236 0.14 22.94 11.86
C ALA A 236 0.46 21.46 11.52
N ALA A 237 0.61 20.60 12.53
CA ALA A 237 0.84 19.17 12.33
C ALA A 237 -0.38 18.46 11.70
N MET A 238 -1.60 18.84 12.09
CA MET A 238 -2.83 18.35 11.47
C MET A 238 -2.92 18.78 10.00
N VAL A 239 -2.72 20.07 9.72
CA VAL A 239 -2.73 20.64 8.37
C VAL A 239 -1.69 19.96 7.49
N ALA A 240 -0.45 19.85 7.96
CA ALA A 240 0.62 19.19 7.22
C ALA A 240 0.27 17.74 6.90
N GLY A 241 -0.26 16.99 7.87
CA GLY A 241 -0.62 15.60 7.65
C GLY A 241 -1.81 15.42 6.70
N PHE A 242 -2.82 16.31 6.72
CA PHE A 242 -3.92 16.28 5.73
C PHE A 242 -3.44 16.59 4.32
N VAL A 243 -2.56 17.59 4.16
CA VAL A 243 -1.98 17.92 2.86
C VAL A 243 -1.11 16.76 2.34
N VAL A 244 -0.22 16.23 3.18
CA VAL A 244 0.67 15.11 2.81
C VAL A 244 -0.16 13.87 2.45
N TYR A 245 -1.17 13.53 3.25
CA TYR A 245 -2.06 12.42 2.98
C TYR A 245 -2.84 12.62 1.66
N GLY A 246 -3.39 13.82 1.44
CA GLY A 246 -4.11 14.17 0.22
C GLY A 246 -3.24 14.06 -1.03
N LEU A 247 -1.99 14.52 -0.96
CA LEU A 247 -0.99 14.34 -2.04
C LEU A 247 -0.66 12.86 -2.27
N GLY A 248 -0.57 12.05 -1.20
CA GLY A 248 -0.41 10.61 -1.28
C GLY A 248 -1.55 9.94 -2.06
N LEU A 249 -2.80 10.29 -1.73
CA LEU A 249 -3.99 9.81 -2.45
C LEU A 249 -4.02 10.24 -3.91
N ILE A 250 -3.68 11.49 -4.22
CA ILE A 250 -3.61 11.98 -5.61
C ILE A 250 -2.57 11.20 -6.40
N GLY A 251 -1.39 10.96 -5.82
CA GLY A 251 -0.32 10.21 -6.45
C GLY A 251 -0.69 8.74 -6.72
N VAL A 252 -1.24 8.04 -5.72
CA VAL A 252 -1.76 6.67 -5.89
C VAL A 252 -2.90 6.64 -6.91
N GLY A 253 -3.83 7.60 -6.84
CA GLY A 253 -4.98 7.68 -7.73
C GLY A 253 -4.60 7.92 -9.19
N ARG A 254 -3.65 8.82 -9.44
CA ARG A 254 -3.09 9.07 -10.78
C ARG A 254 -2.43 7.81 -11.34
N TRP A 255 -1.68 7.09 -10.51
CA TRP A 255 -1.06 5.82 -10.91
C TRP A 255 -2.11 4.76 -11.26
N MET A 256 -3.09 4.51 -10.38
CA MET A 256 -4.18 3.55 -10.63
C MET A 256 -4.99 3.91 -11.87
N ARG A 257 -5.16 5.21 -12.17
CA ARG A 257 -5.90 5.68 -13.35
C ARG A 257 -5.15 5.51 -14.66
N GLY A 258 -3.82 5.57 -14.61
CA GLY A 258 -2.94 5.63 -15.77
C GLY A 258 -2.76 4.30 -16.48
N GLU A 259 -3.19 3.19 -15.89
CA GLU A 259 -3.06 1.87 -16.47
C GLU A 259 -4.24 1.48 -17.35
N GLU A 260 -3.95 0.71 -18.38
CA GLU A 260 -4.97 0.14 -19.27
C GLU A 260 -5.67 -1.03 -18.58
N PRO A 261 -7.01 -0.99 -18.43
CA PRO A 261 -7.72 -2.06 -17.76
C PRO A 261 -7.70 -3.34 -18.60
N VAL A 262 -7.50 -4.47 -17.93
CA VAL A 262 -7.70 -5.79 -18.53
C VAL A 262 -9.16 -6.17 -18.36
N ASP A 263 -9.83 -6.46 -19.47
CA ASP A 263 -11.16 -7.06 -19.44
C ASP A 263 -11.04 -8.50 -18.95
N LEU A 264 -11.28 -8.69 -17.65
CA LEU A 264 -11.41 -10.02 -17.09
C LEU A 264 -12.72 -10.62 -17.61
N PRO A 265 -12.70 -11.78 -18.30
CA PRO A 265 -13.93 -12.49 -18.59
C PRO A 265 -14.64 -12.75 -17.26
N ALA A 266 -15.93 -12.44 -17.18
CA ALA A 266 -16.72 -12.66 -15.99
C ALA A 266 -16.50 -14.10 -15.53
N LEU A 267 -15.94 -14.27 -14.32
CA LEU A 267 -15.77 -15.61 -13.75
C LEU A 267 -17.15 -16.28 -13.77
N PRO A 268 -17.28 -17.50 -14.34
CA PRO A 268 -18.55 -18.19 -14.32
C PRO A 268 -19.02 -18.26 -12.87
N ALA A 269 -20.29 -17.87 -12.64
CA ALA A 269 -20.86 -17.86 -11.30
C ALA A 269 -20.57 -19.21 -10.63
N PRO A 270 -20.08 -19.23 -9.38
CA PRO A 270 -19.84 -20.49 -8.69
C PRO A 270 -21.11 -21.32 -8.76
N PRO A 271 -21.03 -22.61 -9.15
CA PRO A 271 -22.21 -23.45 -9.23
C PRO A 271 -22.89 -23.42 -7.87
N LEU A 272 -24.10 -22.86 -7.82
CA LEU A 272 -24.94 -22.92 -6.64
C LEU A 272 -25.23 -24.39 -6.40
N SER A 273 -24.45 -25.03 -5.53
CA SER A 273 -24.77 -26.35 -5.01
C SER A 273 -26.12 -26.23 -4.34
N ARG A 274 -27.17 -26.74 -5.00
CA ARG A 274 -28.47 -26.89 -4.36
C ARG A 274 -28.24 -27.70 -3.08
N PRO A 275 -28.70 -27.22 -1.91
CA PRO A 275 -28.63 -28.04 -0.71
C PRO A 275 -29.35 -29.37 -1.00
N PRO A 276 -28.81 -30.51 -0.52
CA PRO A 276 -29.45 -31.80 -0.69
C PRO A 276 -30.87 -31.70 -0.14
N ALA A 277 -31.86 -32.12 -0.94
CA ALA A 277 -33.24 -32.17 -0.50
C ALA A 277 -33.33 -33.17 0.67
N SER A 278 -33.60 -32.64 1.87
CA SER A 278 -34.00 -33.39 3.05
C SER A 278 -35.50 -33.59 3.07
#